data_AF-A0A095VN56-F1
#
_entry.id   AF-A0A095VN56-F1
#
_cell.length_a   1.000
_cell.length_b   1.000
_cell.length_c   1.000
_cell.angle_alpha   90.00
_cell.angle_beta   90.00
_cell.angle_gamma   90.00
#
_symmetry.space_group_name_H-M   'P 1'
#
loop_
_entity.id
_entity.type
_entity.pdbx_description
1 polymer ?
#
loop_
_entity_poly.entity_id
_entity_poly.type
_entity_poly.pdbx_seq_one_letter_code
_entity_poly.pdbx_strand_id
1 'polypeptide(L)'
;MMKWPPGKGGHNGEAAANETITPAMRLMQLQARHRALDNKITEMLGFPYQNQILLQRLKKEKLRLKDAISRLKDEMIPDLDA
;
A
#
# COMPACT_ATOMS: atom_id res chain seq x y z
N MET A 1 45.96 28.16 34.61
CA MET A 1 46.39 27.62 33.30
C MET A 1 45.34 26.64 32.81
N MET A 2 44.58 27.05 31.81
CA MET A 2 43.44 26.38 31.20
C MET A 2 43.80 25.01 30.60
N LYS A 3 42.84 24.08 30.64
CA LYS A 3 42.59 23.13 29.55
C LYS A 3 41.17 22.60 29.63
N TRP A 4 40.35 23.15 28.75
CA TRP A 4 39.07 22.62 28.30
C TRP A 4 39.25 22.26 26.82
N PRO A 5 38.75 21.11 26.37
CA PRO A 5 38.15 21.04 25.04
C PRO A 5 36.63 20.77 25.13
N PRO A 6 35.80 21.52 24.38
CA PRO A 6 34.38 21.25 24.23
C PRO A 6 34.14 20.18 23.18
N GLY A 7 33.10 19.38 23.40
CA GLY A 7 32.31 18.84 22.29
C GLY A 7 32.57 17.39 21.95
N LYS A 8 31.63 16.55 22.33
CA LYS A 8 30.94 15.68 21.38
C LYS A 8 29.45 15.77 21.68
N GLY A 9 28.79 16.71 21.01
CA GLY A 9 27.38 16.55 20.70
C GLY A 9 27.24 15.25 19.90
N GLY A 10 26.61 14.26 20.51
CA GLY A 10 26.03 13.11 19.84
C GLY A 10 24.52 13.31 19.92
N HIS A 11 23.97 13.80 18.81
CA HIS A 11 22.59 14.20 18.59
C HIS A 11 21.55 13.37 19.37
N ASN A 12 20.79 14.08 20.22
CA ASN A 12 19.37 13.82 20.34
C ASN A 12 18.72 13.89 18.95
N GLY A 13 17.79 12.99 18.72
CA GLY A 13 17.06 12.82 17.48
C GLY A 13 16.59 11.38 17.46
N GLU A 14 15.81 10.99 18.47
CA GLU A 14 14.40 10.75 18.22
C GLU A 14 14.26 9.71 17.11
N ALA A 15 14.05 8.47 17.53
CA ALA A 15 13.28 7.50 16.77
C ALA A 15 11.89 8.10 16.49
N ALA A 16 11.83 9.12 15.63
CA ALA A 16 10.61 9.56 15.02
C ALA A 16 10.23 8.41 14.08
N ALA A 17 9.16 7.72 14.48
CA ALA A 17 8.52 6.61 13.79
C ALA A 17 8.03 6.99 12.38
N ASN A 18 8.94 7.38 11.49
CA ASN A 18 8.72 7.30 10.07
C ASN A 18 9.03 5.87 9.67
N GLU A 19 8.14 4.93 10.05
CA GLU A 19 8.09 3.64 9.40
C GLU A 19 7.71 3.90 7.95
N THR A 20 8.72 4.13 7.12
CA THR A 20 8.56 4.31 5.69
C THR A 20 7.85 3.08 5.17
N ILE A 21 6.56 3.21 4.85
CA ILE A 21 5.75 2.10 4.35
C ILE A 21 6.50 1.49 3.17
N THR A 22 7.06 0.30 3.39
CA THR A 22 7.89 -0.35 2.38
C THR A 22 7.04 -0.66 1.16
N PRO A 23 7.64 -0.73 -0.05
CA PRO A 23 6.92 -1.15 -1.25
C PRO A 23 6.16 -2.47 -1.06
N ALA A 24 6.75 -3.41 -0.30
CA ALA A 24 6.11 -4.67 0.10
C ALA A 24 4.86 -4.47 0.99
N MET A 25 4.91 -3.56 1.98
CA MET A 25 3.73 -3.20 2.79
C MET A 25 2.64 -2.54 1.95
N ARG A 26 3.01 -1.67 1.00
CA ARG A 26 2.04 -1.05 0.07
C ARG A 26 1.38 -2.11 -0.80
N LEU A 27 2.16 -3.06 -1.32
CA LEU A 27 1.65 -4.18 -2.11
C LEU A 27 0.67 -5.03 -1.30
N MET A 28 1.01 -5.36 -0.06
CA MET A 28 0.14 -6.11 0.84
C MET A 28 -1.17 -5.35 1.12
N GLN A 29 -1.10 -4.03 1.36
CA GLN A 29 -2.30 -3.20 1.53
C GLN A 29 -3.18 -3.18 0.29
N LEU A 30 -2.60 -3.02 -0.90
CA LEU A 30 -3.34 -3.03 -2.16
C LEU A 30 -4.01 -4.39 -2.38
N GLN A 31 -3.31 -5.49 -2.12
CA GLN A 31 -3.85 -6.85 -2.22
C GLN A 31 -4.99 -7.08 -1.22
N ALA A 32 -4.84 -6.62 0.02
CA ALA A 32 -5.89 -6.72 1.04
C ALA A 32 -7.14 -5.93 0.63
N ARG A 33 -6.98 -4.69 0.13
CA ARG A 33 -8.08 -3.88 -0.41
C ARG A 33 -8.75 -4.56 -1.60
N HIS A 34 -7.97 -5.11 -2.53
CA HIS A 34 -8.50 -5.83 -3.69
C HIS A 34 -9.35 -7.04 -3.27
N ARG A 35 -8.86 -7.86 -2.32
CA ARG A 35 -9.64 -8.99 -1.77
C ARG A 35 -10.91 -8.55 -1.06
N ALA A 36 -10.83 -7.51 -0.22
CA ALA A 36 -12.01 -6.98 0.46
C ALA A 36 -13.08 -6.51 -0.53
N LEU A 37 -12.65 -5.85 -1.61
CA LEU A 37 -13.53 -5.36 -2.64
C LEU A 37 -14.16 -6.49 -3.47
N ASP A 38 -13.41 -7.59 -3.70
CA ASP A 38 -13.92 -8.79 -4.35
C ASP A 38 -14.99 -9.52 -3.51
N ASN A 39 -14.75 -9.64 -2.20
CA ASN A 39 -15.72 -10.20 -1.27
C ASN A 39 -17.02 -9.37 -1.28
N LYS A 40 -16.89 -8.03 -1.25
CA LYS A 40 -18.04 -7.13 -1.31
C LYS A 40 -18.83 -7.26 -2.61
N ILE A 41 -18.17 -7.41 -3.75
CA ILE A 41 -18.84 -7.66 -5.04
C ILE A 41 -19.58 -9.00 -4.99
N THR A 42 -18.94 -10.06 -4.46
CA THR A 42 -19.52 -11.40 -4.36
C THR A 42 -20.76 -11.42 -3.47
N GLU A 43 -20.68 -10.77 -2.31
CA GLU A 43 -21.82 -10.61 -1.40
C GLU A 43 -22.97 -9.86 -2.08
N MET A 44 -22.67 -8.74 -2.77
CA MET A 44 -23.67 -7.98 -3.50
C MET A 44 -24.35 -8.78 -4.63
N LEU A 45 -23.61 -9.66 -5.29
CA LEU A 45 -24.13 -10.56 -6.34
C LEU A 45 -25.12 -11.60 -5.80
N GLY A 46 -25.09 -11.88 -4.49
CA GLY A 46 -26.02 -12.80 -3.83
C GLY A 46 -27.41 -12.22 -3.60
N PHE A 47 -27.60 -10.90 -3.73
CA PHE A 47 -28.90 -10.26 -3.47
C PHE A 47 -29.73 -10.07 -4.76
N PRO A 48 -31.04 -10.36 -4.73
CA PRO A 48 -31.92 -10.27 -5.92
C PRO A 48 -32.10 -8.83 -6.43
N TYR A 49 -32.02 -7.82 -5.56
CA TYR A 49 -32.15 -6.40 -5.91
C TYR A 49 -30.81 -5.66 -5.78
N GLN A 50 -29.81 -6.16 -6.48
CA GLN A 50 -28.48 -5.56 -6.47
C GLN A 50 -28.42 -4.22 -7.24
N ASN A 51 -27.75 -3.24 -6.64
CA ASN A 51 -27.51 -1.96 -7.30
C ASN A 51 -26.44 -2.12 -8.40
N GLN A 52 -26.89 -2.26 -9.64
CA GLN A 52 -26.02 -2.48 -10.80
C GLN A 52 -25.01 -1.34 -11.01
N ILE A 53 -25.40 -0.08 -10.75
CA ILE A 53 -24.49 1.08 -10.87
C ILE A 53 -23.35 0.97 -9.85
N LEU A 54 -23.68 0.61 -8.60
CA LEU A 54 -22.69 0.39 -7.55
C LEU A 54 -21.76 -0.77 -7.91
N LEU A 55 -22.29 -1.89 -8.41
CA LEU A 55 -21.49 -3.02 -8.86
C LEU A 55 -20.52 -2.67 -9.99
N GLN A 56 -20.96 -1.88 -10.97
CA GLN A 56 -20.07 -1.40 -12.05
C GLN A 56 -18.94 -0.53 -11.49
N ARG A 57 -19.23 0.35 -10.53
CA ARG A 57 -18.21 1.15 -9.84
C ARG A 57 -17.21 0.28 -9.09
N LEU A 58 -17.70 -0.68 -8.31
CA LEU A 58 -16.85 -1.62 -7.57
C LEU A 58 -15.96 -2.44 -8.52
N LYS A 59 -16.51 -2.99 -9.60
CA LYS A 59 -15.70 -3.72 -10.61
C LYS A 59 -14.61 -2.84 -11.23
N LYS A 60 -14.90 -1.57 -11.50
CA LYS A 60 -13.92 -0.60 -12.01
C LYS A 60 -12.83 -0.29 -10.98
N GLU A 61 -13.19 -0.15 -9.71
CA GLU A 61 -12.23 0.01 -8.62
C GLU A 61 -11.35 -1.24 -8.43
N LYS A 62 -11.94 -2.43 -8.53
CA LYS A 62 -11.22 -3.71 -8.50
C LYS A 62 -10.14 -3.75 -9.58
N LEU A 63 -10.51 -3.36 -10.82
CA LEU A 63 -9.58 -3.32 -11.94
C LEU A 63 -8.43 -2.34 -11.69
N ARG A 64 -8.73 -1.13 -11.20
CA ARG A 64 -7.70 -0.14 -10.84
C ARG A 64 -6.74 -0.64 -9.76
N LEU A 65 -7.25 -1.32 -8.75
CA LEU A 65 -6.41 -1.93 -7.71
C LEU A 65 -5.52 -3.02 -8.28
N LYS A 66 -6.04 -3.87 -9.19
CA LYS A 66 -5.25 -4.87 -9.90
C LYS A 66 -4.13 -4.23 -10.72
N ASP A 67 -4.43 -3.18 -11.49
CA ASP A 67 -3.44 -2.47 -12.29
C ASP A 67 -2.36 -1.80 -11.41
N ALA A 68 -2.76 -1.22 -10.28
CA ALA A 68 -1.82 -0.65 -9.31
C ALA A 68 -0.93 -1.71 -8.64
N ILE A 69 -1.48 -2.89 -8.35
CA ILE A 69 -0.72 -4.05 -7.85
C ILE A 69 0.29 -4.51 -8.89
N SER A 70 -0.12 -4.63 -10.16
CA SER A 70 0.79 -5.01 -11.25
C SER A 70 1.91 -4.00 -11.40
N ARG A 71 1.61 -2.71 -11.55
CA ARG A 71 2.65 -1.67 -11.66
C ARG A 71 3.62 -1.66 -10.48
N LEU A 72 3.12 -1.78 -9.26
CA LEU A 72 3.98 -1.82 -8.07
C LEU A 72 4.83 -3.10 -8.02
N LYS A 73 4.31 -4.23 -8.51
CA LYS A 73 5.11 -5.45 -8.67
C LYS A 73 6.19 -5.27 -9.72
N ASP A 74 5.86 -4.66 -10.87
CA ASP A 74 6.82 -4.41 -11.95
C ASP A 74 7.94 -3.47 -11.48
N GLU A 75 7.61 -2.42 -10.71
CA GLU A 75 8.61 -1.54 -10.08
C GLU A 75 9.49 -2.26 -9.04
N MET A 76 8.97 -3.30 -8.39
CA MET A 76 9.70 -4.11 -7.42
C MET A 76 10.49 -5.26 -8.06
N ILE A 77 10.12 -5.67 -9.27
CA ILE A 77 10.71 -6.77 -10.04
C ILE A 77 11.21 -6.21 -11.37
N PRO A 78 12.33 -5.47 -11.41
CA PRO A 78 12.88 -4.96 -12.67
C PRO A 78 13.49 -6.04 -13.59
N ASP A 79 13.30 -7.35 -13.35
CA ASP A 79 14.09 -8.42 -13.99
C ASP A 79 13.28 -9.66 -14.44
N LEU A 80 11.99 -9.54 -14.78
CA LEU A 80 11.21 -10.74 -15.21
C LEU A 80 10.33 -10.56 -16.46
N ASP A 81 10.58 -9.55 -17.29
CA ASP A 81 10.08 -9.53 -18.68
C ASP A 81 11.20 -9.04 -19.63
N ALA A 82 12.04 -10.00 -20.04
CA ALA A 82 12.86 -10.00 -21.26
C ALA A 82 12.46 -11.21 -22.11
#